data_AF-A0A7S0JC59-F1
#
_entry.id   AF-A0A7S0JC59-F1
#
_cell.length_a   1.000
_cell.length_b   1.000
_cell.length_c   1.000
_cell.angle_alpha   90.00
_cell.angle_beta   90.00
_cell.angle_gamma   90.00
#
_symmetry.space_group_name_H-M   'P 1'
#
loop_
_entity.id
_entity.type
_entity.pdbx_description
1 polymer ?
#
loop_
_entity_poly.entity_id
_entity_poly.type
_entity_poly.pdbx_seq_one_letter_code
_entity_poly.pdbx_strand_id
1 'polypeptide(L)'
;KTPVADIALLALLLLTCFVLSVLRGRDADHSLLHVSCGSPAYWGLMGVQAVCILAASLFFRWLLMRRHSYREAVDYPFLEDDCQWTPRATLLWPLICFGAGLVAGMFGIGGGIIKGPLMLEMGLLPAVSSATSAFMILFTSAAAASQYLIFGALRPRYGLVLFVVGFLGTTTGQAGLGYLLKRWGRQSLIVL
;
A
#
# COMPACT_ATOMS: atom_id res chain seq x y z
N LYS A 1 -21.70 7.32 -2.83
CA LYS A 1 -21.87 6.56 -1.57
C LYS A 1 -20.48 6.30 -1.00
N THR A 2 -20.23 6.68 0.26
CA THR A 2 -18.91 6.52 0.89
C THR A 2 -18.46 5.06 0.82
N PRO A 3 -17.19 4.77 0.43
CA PRO A 3 -16.70 3.41 0.28
C PRO A 3 -16.33 2.79 1.64
N VAL A 4 -17.24 2.86 2.61
CA VAL A 4 -16.99 2.41 4.00
C VAL A 4 -16.66 0.91 4.04
N ALA A 5 -17.27 0.13 3.16
CA ALA A 5 -16.98 -1.30 3.00
C ALA A 5 -15.56 -1.55 2.45
N ASP A 6 -15.10 -0.73 1.49
CA ASP A 6 -13.77 -0.90 0.88
C ASP A 6 -12.67 -0.47 1.88
N ILE A 7 -12.92 0.58 2.66
CA ILE A 7 -12.03 1.04 3.74
C ILE A 7 -12.02 0.02 4.90
N ALA A 8 -13.16 -0.52 5.29
CA ALA A 8 -13.25 -1.55 6.32
C ALA A 8 -12.51 -2.83 5.90
N LEU A 9 -12.59 -3.23 4.63
CA LEU A 9 -11.86 -4.37 4.09
C LEU A 9 -10.35 -4.14 4.10
N LEU A 10 -9.87 -2.95 3.73
CA LEU A 10 -8.46 -2.56 3.84
C LEU A 10 -7.99 -2.61 5.31
N ALA A 11 -8.78 -2.06 6.23
CA ALA A 11 -8.48 -2.09 7.66
C ALA A 11 -8.45 -3.51 8.23
N LEU A 12 -9.38 -4.38 7.81
CA LEU A 12 -9.40 -5.80 8.17
C LEU A 12 -8.20 -6.58 7.63
N LEU A 13 -7.74 -6.28 6.41
CA LEU A 13 -6.52 -6.87 5.85
C LEU A 13 -5.28 -6.44 6.61
N LEU A 14 -5.21 -5.16 6.98
CA LEU A 14 -4.15 -4.62 7.83
C LEU A 14 -4.15 -5.24 9.22
N LEU A 15 -5.33 -5.40 9.83
CA LEU A 15 -5.50 -6.10 11.11
C LEU A 15 -5.11 -7.57 11.00
N THR A 16 -5.49 -8.26 9.93
CA THR A 16 -5.09 -9.66 9.71
C THR A 16 -3.58 -9.79 9.57
N CYS A 17 -2.94 -8.93 8.77
CA CYS A 17 -1.47 -8.88 8.68
C CYS A 17 -0.84 -8.55 10.04
N PHE A 18 -1.38 -7.59 10.78
CA PHE A 18 -0.90 -7.22 12.10
C PHE A 18 -1.00 -8.39 13.09
N VAL A 19 -2.15 -9.07 13.15
CA VAL A 19 -2.38 -10.24 14.01
C VAL A 19 -1.46 -11.40 13.64
N LEU A 20 -1.27 -11.68 12.35
CA LEU A 20 -0.31 -12.70 11.89
C LEU A 20 1.14 -12.33 12.22
N SER A 21 1.50 -11.05 12.15
CA SER A 21 2.82 -10.56 12.55
C SER A 21 3.02 -10.63 14.08
N VAL A 22 1.98 -10.37 14.87
CA VAL A 22 1.98 -10.56 16.34
C VAL A 22 2.14 -12.04 16.68
N LEU A 23 1.39 -12.93 16.01
CA LEU A 23 1.46 -14.38 16.21
C LEU A 23 2.83 -14.97 15.85
N ARG A 24 3.55 -14.36 14.91
CA ARG A 24 4.87 -14.83 14.46
C ARG A 24 5.98 -14.62 15.50
N GLY A 25 5.94 -13.54 16.29
CA GLY A 25 6.83 -13.34 17.44
C GLY A 25 8.34 -13.26 17.15
N ARG A 26 9.09 -12.71 18.11
CA ARG A 26 10.46 -12.17 17.92
C ARG A 26 11.58 -13.21 17.99
N ASP A 27 11.48 -14.20 18.86
CA ASP A 27 12.42 -15.30 19.08
C ASP A 27 11.95 -16.10 20.30
N ALA A 28 12.52 -17.29 20.50
CA ALA A 28 12.07 -18.41 21.34
C ALA A 28 11.50 -18.11 22.74
N ASP A 29 11.87 -17.04 23.43
CA ASP A 29 11.53 -16.92 24.86
C ASP A 29 10.21 -16.20 25.19
N HIS A 30 9.57 -15.50 24.23
CA HIS A 30 8.30 -14.77 24.48
C HIS A 30 7.31 -14.78 23.31
N SER A 31 7.28 -15.85 22.51
CA SER A 31 6.22 -16.09 21.52
C SER A 31 5.14 -16.98 22.13
N LEU A 32 3.87 -16.56 22.08
CA LEU A 32 2.71 -17.37 22.54
C LEU A 32 2.61 -18.75 21.84
N LEU A 33 3.23 -18.87 20.66
CA LEU A 33 3.48 -20.11 19.93
C LEU A 33 5.00 -20.23 19.75
N HIS A 34 5.63 -21.14 20.48
CA HIS A 34 7.06 -21.44 20.49
C HIS A 34 7.53 -21.99 19.12
N VAL A 35 7.63 -21.14 18.09
CA VAL A 35 7.98 -21.56 16.72
C VAL A 35 9.41 -21.16 16.39
N SER A 36 10.32 -22.13 16.28
CA SER A 36 11.70 -21.90 15.85
C SER A 36 11.80 -21.40 14.40
N CYS A 37 12.84 -20.61 14.11
CA CYS A 37 13.22 -20.22 12.75
C CYS A 37 13.43 -21.46 11.87
N GLY A 38 12.69 -21.55 10.76
CA GLY A 38 12.76 -22.69 9.82
C GLY A 38 11.83 -23.86 10.14
N SER A 39 11.02 -23.79 11.20
CA SER A 39 9.99 -24.80 11.50
C SER A 39 8.91 -24.86 10.40
N PRO A 40 8.26 -26.02 10.18
CA PRO A 40 7.11 -26.12 9.28
C PRO A 40 5.96 -25.18 9.69
N ALA A 41 5.84 -24.82 10.98
CA ALA A 41 4.85 -23.84 11.44
C ALA A 41 5.18 -22.41 10.97
N TYR A 42 6.47 -22.06 10.84
CA TYR A 42 6.91 -20.77 10.29
C TYR A 42 6.55 -20.65 8.80
N TRP A 43 6.82 -21.70 8.01
CA TRP A 43 6.42 -21.75 6.60
C TRP A 43 4.90 -21.79 6.44
N GLY A 44 4.19 -22.45 7.35
CA GLY A 44 2.73 -22.44 7.41
C GLY A 44 2.17 -21.03 7.61
N LEU A 45 2.70 -20.26 8.57
CA LEU A 45 2.31 -18.86 8.80
C LEU A 45 2.59 -17.96 7.57
N MET A 46 3.74 -18.13 6.91
CA MET A 46 4.05 -17.43 5.65
C MET A 46 3.11 -17.82 4.51
N GLY A 47 2.77 -19.11 4.40
CA GLY A 47 1.80 -19.61 3.43
C GLY A 47 0.42 -19.02 3.66
N VAL A 48 -0.06 -18.99 4.92
CA VAL A 48 -1.34 -18.39 5.29
C VAL A 48 -1.36 -16.90 4.93
N GLN A 49 -0.30 -16.16 5.22
CA GLN A 49 -0.21 -14.74 4.85
C GLN A 49 -0.27 -14.53 3.34
N ALA A 50 0.47 -15.34 2.55
CA ALA A 50 0.43 -15.28 1.10
C ALA A 50 -0.96 -15.62 0.54
N VAL A 51 -1.63 -16.63 1.10
CA VAL A 51 -2.99 -17.03 0.73
C VAL A 51 -3.99 -15.91 1.06
N CYS A 52 -3.89 -15.26 2.22
CA CYS A 52 -4.75 -14.13 2.57
C CYS A 52 -4.60 -12.96 1.59
N ILE A 53 -3.37 -12.61 1.21
CA ILE A 53 -3.10 -11.52 0.24
C ILE A 53 -3.64 -11.89 -1.14
N LEU A 54 -3.44 -13.13 -1.59
CA LEU A 54 -3.97 -13.63 -2.87
C LEU A 54 -5.51 -13.64 -2.86
N ALA A 55 -6.13 -14.15 -1.80
CA ALA A 55 -7.58 -14.19 -1.65
C ALA A 55 -8.19 -12.78 -1.66
N ALA A 56 -7.59 -11.83 -0.94
CA ALA A 56 -7.99 -10.43 -0.98
C ALA A 56 -7.85 -9.83 -2.38
N SER A 57 -6.74 -10.10 -3.07
CA SER A 57 -6.51 -9.60 -4.43
C SER A 57 -7.55 -10.14 -5.42
N LEU A 58 -7.89 -11.43 -5.31
CA LEU A 58 -8.95 -12.06 -6.11
C LEU A 58 -10.33 -11.51 -5.75
N PHE A 59 -10.61 -11.25 -4.47
CA PHE A 59 -11.85 -10.65 -4.02
C PHE A 59 -12.01 -9.22 -4.54
N PHE A 60 -10.97 -8.38 -4.45
CA PHE A 60 -10.96 -7.03 -5.01
C PHE A 60 -11.14 -7.06 -6.52
N ARG A 61 -10.46 -7.97 -7.22
CA ARG A 61 -10.66 -8.20 -8.67
C ARG A 61 -12.12 -8.54 -8.97
N TRP A 62 -12.72 -9.47 -8.21
CA TRP A 62 -14.11 -9.85 -8.40
C TRP A 62 -15.06 -8.68 -8.14
N LEU A 63 -14.87 -7.93 -7.06
CA LEU A 63 -15.68 -6.75 -6.72
C LEU A 63 -15.56 -5.67 -7.81
N LEU A 64 -14.36 -5.44 -8.31
CA LEU A 64 -14.07 -4.45 -9.33
C LEU A 64 -14.68 -4.82 -10.68
N MET A 65 -14.50 -6.08 -11.12
CA MET A 65 -15.13 -6.59 -12.34
C MET A 65 -16.66 -6.54 -12.24
N ARG A 66 -17.23 -6.93 -11.09
CA ARG A 66 -18.68 -6.87 -10.87
C ARG A 66 -19.22 -5.44 -10.90
N ARG A 67 -18.48 -4.49 -10.32
CA ARG A 67 -18.80 -3.05 -10.41
C ARG A 67 -18.65 -2.52 -11.84
N HIS A 68 -17.65 -3.00 -12.59
CA HIS A 68 -17.44 -2.59 -13.97
C HIS A 68 -18.57 -3.06 -14.88
N SER A 69 -18.95 -4.34 -14.82
CA SER A 69 -20.09 -4.88 -15.58
C SER A 69 -21.42 -4.21 -15.23
N TYR A 70 -21.60 -3.78 -13.97
CA TYR A 70 -22.77 -2.98 -13.57
C TYR A 70 -22.75 -1.58 -14.20
N ARG A 71 -21.58 -0.94 -14.30
CA ARG A 71 -21.44 0.38 -14.94
C ARG A 71 -21.64 0.33 -16.45
N GLU A 72 -21.19 -0.75 -17.10
CA GLU A 72 -21.46 -1.01 -18.51
C GLU A 72 -22.97 -1.25 -18.76
N ALA A 73 -23.65 -1.97 -17.86
CA ALA A 73 -25.10 -2.24 -17.99
C ALA A 73 -25.98 -1.00 -17.82
N VAL A 74 -25.48 0.06 -17.18
CA VAL A 74 -26.19 1.32 -16.93
C VAL A 74 -25.75 2.43 -17.93
N ASP A 75 -24.92 2.07 -18.92
CA ASP A 75 -24.37 2.99 -19.93
C ASP A 75 -23.77 4.26 -19.30
N TYR A 76 -22.96 4.06 -18.26
CA TYR A 76 -22.32 5.17 -17.55
C TYR A 76 -21.34 5.90 -18.49
N PRO A 77 -21.38 7.25 -18.58
CA PRO A 77 -20.45 8.00 -19.41
C PRO A 77 -19.05 7.92 -18.80
N PHE A 78 -18.19 7.06 -19.36
CA PHE A 78 -16.78 6.99 -19.00
C PHE A 78 -16.09 8.28 -19.46
N LEU A 79 -15.49 9.02 -18.53
CA LEU A 79 -14.67 10.19 -18.87
C LEU A 79 -13.30 9.74 -19.42
N GLU A 80 -12.59 10.59 -20.18
CA GLU A 80 -11.26 10.25 -20.71
C GLU A 80 -10.22 9.92 -19.62
N ASP A 81 -10.39 10.46 -18.41
CA ASP A 81 -9.55 10.20 -17.23
C ASP A 81 -10.04 9.00 -16.37
N ASP A 82 -11.07 8.27 -16.81
CA ASP A 82 -11.59 7.10 -16.09
C ASP A 82 -10.88 5.80 -16.51
N CYS A 83 -10.42 5.06 -15.51
CA CYS A 83 -9.69 3.81 -15.72
C CYS A 83 -10.61 2.72 -16.29
N GLN A 84 -10.34 2.25 -17.51
CA GLN A 84 -11.06 1.15 -18.14
C GLN A 84 -10.51 -0.21 -17.69
N TRP A 85 -11.32 -0.95 -16.94
CA TRP A 85 -10.89 -2.20 -16.30
C TRP A 85 -11.02 -3.39 -17.26
N THR A 86 -9.97 -3.66 -18.04
CA THR A 86 -9.95 -4.88 -18.84
C THR A 86 -9.62 -6.12 -17.98
N PRO A 87 -10.14 -7.31 -18.33
CA PRO A 87 -9.88 -8.55 -17.59
C PRO A 87 -8.39 -8.92 -17.51
N ARG A 88 -7.60 -8.49 -18.51
CA ARG A 88 -6.16 -8.72 -18.60
C ARG A 88 -5.38 -7.71 -17.76
N ALA A 89 -5.69 -6.41 -17.89
CA ALA A 89 -5.04 -5.35 -17.13
C ALA A 89 -5.21 -5.53 -15.61
N THR A 90 -6.39 -5.98 -15.18
CA THR A 90 -6.70 -6.22 -13.76
C THR A 90 -5.80 -7.30 -13.12
N LEU A 91 -5.19 -8.18 -13.92
CA LEU A 91 -4.21 -9.18 -13.45
C LEU A 91 -2.76 -8.76 -13.72
N LEU A 92 -2.51 -8.11 -14.84
CA LEU A 92 -1.16 -7.68 -15.25
C LEU A 92 -0.60 -6.61 -14.31
N TRP A 93 -1.40 -5.60 -13.96
CA TRP A 93 -0.95 -4.47 -13.14
C TRP A 93 -0.49 -4.88 -11.73
N PRO A 94 -1.27 -5.70 -10.96
CA PRO A 94 -0.81 -6.19 -9.67
C PRO A 94 0.45 -7.06 -9.75
N LEU A 95 0.61 -7.86 -10.82
CA LEU A 95 1.80 -8.71 -11.02
C LEU A 95 3.06 -7.86 -11.26
N ILE A 96 2.95 -6.82 -12.09
CA ILE A 96 4.03 -5.86 -12.32
C ILE A 96 4.38 -5.14 -11.01
N CYS A 97 3.37 -4.67 -10.26
CA CYS A 97 3.59 -4.07 -8.94
C CYS A 97 4.28 -5.03 -7.96
N PHE A 98 3.90 -6.31 -7.95
CA PHE A 98 4.50 -7.31 -7.08
C PHE A 98 5.97 -7.55 -7.43
N GLY A 99 6.28 -7.78 -8.70
CA GLY A 99 7.67 -7.98 -9.16
C GLY A 99 8.53 -6.75 -8.91
N ALA A 100 8.03 -5.57 -9.25
CA ALA A 100 8.73 -4.31 -9.00
C ALA A 100 8.87 -4.02 -7.50
N GLY A 101 7.89 -4.43 -6.67
CA GLY A 101 7.95 -4.34 -5.21
C GLY A 101 9.01 -5.25 -4.60
N LEU A 102 9.20 -6.47 -5.12
CA LEU A 102 10.29 -7.36 -4.70
C LEU A 102 11.65 -6.72 -4.98
N VAL A 103 11.84 -6.20 -6.19
CA VAL A 103 13.07 -5.51 -6.57
C VAL A 103 13.28 -4.26 -5.71
N ALA A 104 12.27 -3.40 -5.57
CA ALA A 104 12.37 -2.20 -4.74
C ALA A 104 12.62 -2.51 -3.25
N GLY A 105 12.11 -3.65 -2.75
CA GLY A 105 12.39 -4.14 -1.40
C GLY A 105 13.84 -4.57 -1.22
N MET A 106 14.43 -5.25 -2.21
CA MET A 106 15.85 -5.65 -2.20
C MET A 106 16.79 -4.43 -2.20
N PHE A 107 16.46 -3.39 -2.98
CA PHE A 107 17.25 -2.17 -3.06
C PHE A 107 16.91 -1.13 -1.97
N GLY A 108 15.87 -1.36 -1.16
CA GLY A 108 15.43 -0.43 -0.11
C GLY A 108 14.82 0.88 -0.63
N ILE A 109 14.40 0.93 -1.90
CA ILE A 109 13.98 2.15 -2.60
C ILE A 109 12.51 2.55 -2.28
N GLY A 110 11.71 1.63 -1.74
CA GLY A 110 10.30 1.86 -1.43
C GLY A 110 9.42 1.88 -2.69
N GLY A 111 8.32 1.14 -2.68
CA GLY A 111 7.48 0.89 -3.87
C GLY A 111 6.74 2.10 -4.48
N GLY A 112 6.88 3.30 -3.89
CA GLY A 112 6.23 4.52 -4.36
C GLY A 112 6.70 4.98 -5.75
N ILE A 113 7.98 4.72 -6.08
CA ILE A 113 8.58 5.08 -7.39
C ILE A 113 7.88 4.36 -8.54
N ILE A 114 7.38 3.14 -8.31
CA ILE A 114 6.70 2.34 -9.33
C ILE A 114 5.22 2.71 -9.40
N LYS A 115 4.59 2.95 -8.25
CA LYS A 115 3.15 3.18 -8.16
C LYS A 115 2.68 4.49 -8.79
N GLY A 116 3.54 5.52 -8.74
CA GLY A 116 3.31 6.82 -9.38
C GLY A 116 3.12 6.72 -10.91
N PRO A 117 4.14 6.29 -11.68
CA PRO A 117 4.04 6.19 -13.14
C PRO A 117 2.96 5.20 -13.58
N LEU A 118 2.77 4.10 -12.84
CA LEU A 118 1.72 3.13 -13.14
C LEU A 118 0.30 3.73 -13.12
N MET A 119 0.00 4.59 -12.13
CA MET A 119 -1.30 5.25 -12.09
C MET A 119 -1.48 6.28 -13.20
N LEU A 120 -0.40 6.94 -13.63
CA LEU A 120 -0.44 7.86 -14.77
C LEU A 120 -0.68 7.09 -16.08
N GLU A 121 -0.05 5.93 -16.25
CA GLU A 121 -0.28 5.05 -17.41
C GLU A 121 -1.71 4.49 -17.45
N MET A 122 -2.32 4.32 -16.27
CA MET A 122 -3.74 3.96 -16.13
C MET A 122 -4.73 5.11 -16.41
N GLY A 123 -4.25 6.31 -16.76
CA GLY A 123 -5.07 7.48 -17.08
C GLY A 123 -5.65 8.23 -15.88
N LEU A 124 -5.20 7.93 -14.64
CA LEU A 124 -5.72 8.60 -13.45
C LEU A 124 -5.16 10.01 -13.32
N LEU A 125 -6.03 10.96 -12.93
CA LEU A 125 -5.60 12.31 -12.58
C LEU A 125 -4.47 12.29 -11.54
N PRO A 126 -3.34 13.01 -11.78
CA PRO A 126 -2.20 13.02 -10.87
C PRO A 126 -2.54 13.40 -9.43
N ALA A 127 -3.51 14.32 -9.26
CA ALA A 127 -3.97 14.76 -7.95
C ALA A 127 -4.64 13.62 -7.14
N VAL A 128 -5.49 12.81 -7.80
CA VAL A 128 -6.19 11.68 -7.17
C VAL A 128 -5.22 10.53 -6.91
N SER A 129 -4.34 10.24 -7.87
CA SER A 129 -3.29 9.23 -7.76
C SER A 129 -2.35 9.51 -6.58
N SER A 130 -1.92 10.76 -6.42
CA SER A 130 -1.05 11.20 -5.32
C SER A 130 -1.76 11.04 -3.96
N ALA A 131 -3.00 11.53 -3.84
CA ALA A 131 -3.77 11.41 -2.60
C ALA A 131 -4.02 9.95 -2.18
N THR A 132 -4.39 9.09 -3.14
CA THR A 132 -4.61 7.66 -2.92
C THR A 132 -3.30 6.97 -2.51
N SER A 133 -2.18 7.36 -3.12
CA SER A 133 -0.87 6.82 -2.78
C SER A 133 -0.38 7.21 -1.40
N ALA A 134 -0.54 8.47 -1.01
CA ALA A 134 -0.24 8.93 0.33
C ALA A 134 -1.09 8.19 1.38
N PHE A 135 -2.37 8.01 1.12
CA PHE A 135 -3.26 7.24 1.99
C PHE A 135 -2.78 5.79 2.17
N MET A 136 -2.45 5.09 1.08
CA MET A 136 -1.91 3.73 1.16
C MET A 136 -0.60 3.68 1.94
N ILE A 137 0.32 4.62 1.72
CA ILE A 137 1.62 4.68 2.41
C ILE A 137 1.42 4.90 3.91
N LEU A 138 0.46 5.74 4.31
CA LEU A 138 0.14 5.96 5.72
C LEU A 138 -0.26 4.64 6.42
N PHE A 139 -1.16 3.88 5.80
CA PHE A 139 -1.60 2.61 6.35
C PHE A 139 -0.51 1.54 6.36
N THR A 140 0.24 1.39 5.27
CA THR A 140 1.31 0.38 5.18
C THR A 140 2.48 0.70 6.10
N SER A 141 2.86 1.97 6.24
CA SER A 141 3.90 2.40 7.18
C SER A 141 3.47 2.25 8.63
N ALA A 142 2.22 2.54 8.98
CA ALA A 142 1.68 2.29 10.32
C ALA A 142 1.74 0.80 10.69
N ALA A 143 1.34 -0.09 9.77
CA ALA A 143 1.46 -1.52 9.97
C ALA A 143 2.91 -1.98 10.09
N ALA A 144 3.81 -1.50 9.21
CA ALA A 144 5.23 -1.82 9.27
C ALA A 144 5.87 -1.34 10.59
N ALA A 145 5.58 -0.11 11.03
CA ALA A 145 6.08 0.44 12.29
C ALA A 145 5.61 -0.40 13.49
N SER A 146 4.33 -0.76 13.52
CA SER A 146 3.77 -1.61 14.57
C SER A 146 4.42 -3.00 14.58
N GLN A 147 4.69 -3.57 13.41
CA GLN A 147 5.40 -4.84 13.26
C GLN A 147 6.84 -4.73 13.78
N TYR A 148 7.60 -3.68 13.42
CA TYR A 148 8.97 -3.48 13.92
C TYR A 148 9.05 -3.27 15.43
N LEU A 149 8.02 -2.67 16.04
CA LEU A 149 7.89 -2.54 17.49
C LEU A 149 7.71 -3.92 18.15
N ILE A 150 6.84 -4.78 17.60
CA ILE A 150 6.62 -6.15 18.11
C ILE A 150 7.88 -7.01 17.94
N PHE A 151 8.56 -6.89 16.80
CA PHE A 151 9.84 -7.57 16.56
C PHE A 151 10.98 -7.00 17.39
N GLY A 152 10.77 -5.98 18.24
CA GLY A 152 11.79 -5.42 19.13
C GLY A 152 13.03 -4.85 18.42
N ALA A 153 13.01 -4.80 17.08
CA ALA A 153 14.07 -4.22 16.27
C ALA A 153 14.09 -2.69 16.39
N LEU A 154 12.96 -2.09 16.78
CA LEU A 154 12.83 -0.66 17.00
C LEU A 154 12.87 -0.30 18.49
N ARG A 155 13.92 0.41 18.90
CA ARG A 155 13.96 1.07 20.21
C ARG A 155 12.99 2.26 20.19
N PRO A 156 11.97 2.31 21.07
CA PRO A 156 10.90 3.31 20.99
C PRO A 156 11.40 4.76 21.09
N ARG A 157 12.50 4.98 21.84
CA ARG A 157 13.16 6.29 21.92
C ARG A 157 13.70 6.78 20.56
N TYR A 158 14.37 5.89 19.81
CA TYR A 158 14.86 6.22 18.47
C TYR A 158 13.71 6.36 17.46
N GLY A 159 12.68 5.51 17.57
CA GLY A 159 11.49 5.59 16.73
C GLY A 159 10.79 6.96 16.84
N LEU A 160 10.65 7.49 18.06
CA LEU A 160 10.02 8.79 18.28
C LEU A 160 10.84 9.95 17.70
N VAL A 161 12.17 9.93 17.88
CA VAL A 161 13.07 10.95 17.31
C VAL A 161 13.00 10.94 15.78
N LEU A 162 13.07 9.76 15.16
CA LEU A 162 12.96 9.62 13.70
C LEU A 162 11.58 10.06 13.18
N PHE A 163 10.51 9.77 13.94
CA PHE A 163 9.18 10.22 13.61
C PHE A 163 9.07 11.75 13.60
N VAL A 164 9.58 12.42 14.64
CA VAL A 164 9.55 13.89 14.72
C VAL A 164 10.40 14.53 13.62
N VAL A 165 11.63 14.05 13.40
CA VAL A 165 12.51 14.57 12.34
C VAL A 165 11.88 14.34 10.96
N GLY A 166 11.34 13.14 10.71
CA GLY A 166 10.67 12.82 9.47
C GLY A 166 9.40 13.65 9.25
N PHE A 167 8.62 13.89 10.30
CA PHE A 167 7.42 14.72 10.23
C PHE A 167 7.78 16.17 9.88
N LEU A 168 8.73 16.77 10.62
CA LEU A 168 9.19 18.13 10.35
C LEU A 168 9.82 18.26 8.95
N GLY A 169 10.65 17.29 8.54
CA GLY A 169 11.24 17.24 7.20
C GLY A 169 10.20 17.11 6.09
N THR A 170 9.18 16.28 6.29
CA THR A 170 8.11 16.10 5.29
C THR A 170 7.24 17.35 5.19
N THR A 171 6.83 17.93 6.32
CA THR A 171 6.02 19.16 6.35
C THR A 171 6.77 20.33 5.72
N THR A 172 8.04 20.52 6.06
CA THR A 172 8.87 21.58 5.47
C THR A 172 9.14 21.34 3.98
N GLY A 173 9.37 20.10 3.56
CA GLY A 173 9.54 19.73 2.15
C GLY A 173 8.28 19.97 1.33
N GLN A 174 7.11 19.56 1.83
CA GLN A 174 5.82 19.79 1.15
C GLN A 174 5.47 21.29 1.08
N ALA A 175 5.67 22.04 2.17
CA ALA A 175 5.47 23.48 2.19
C ALA A 175 6.44 24.22 1.24
N GLY A 176 7.71 23.81 1.23
CA GLY A 176 8.73 24.35 0.34
C GLY A 176 8.43 24.09 -1.13
N LEU A 177 8.00 22.87 -1.47
CA LEU A 177 7.58 22.51 -2.82
C LEU A 177 6.34 23.32 -3.24
N GLY A 178 5.34 23.44 -2.37
CA GLY A 178 4.15 24.25 -2.61
C GLY A 178 4.46 25.74 -2.83
N TYR A 179 5.40 26.29 -2.06
CA TYR A 179 5.89 27.66 -2.24
C TYR A 179 6.63 27.84 -3.57
N LEU A 180 7.50 26.89 -3.94
CA LEU A 180 8.21 26.92 -5.22
C LEU A 180 7.24 26.86 -6.41
N LEU A 181 6.30 25.92 -6.38
CA LEU A 181 5.29 25.75 -7.44
C LEU A 181 4.44 27.01 -7.62
N LYS A 182 4.06 27.67 -6.51
CA LYS A 182 3.31 28.93 -6.52
C LYS A 182 4.15 30.08 -7.10
N ARG A 183 5.45 30.15 -6.78
CA ARG A 183 6.36 31.16 -7.32
C ARG A 183 6.66 30.97 -8.81
N TRP A 184 6.61 29.73 -9.30
CA TRP A 184 6.93 29.37 -10.68
C TRP A 184 5.67 29.26 -11.56
N GLY A 185 4.47 29.45 -11.00
CA GLY A 185 3.21 29.49 -11.73
C GLY A 185 2.78 28.15 -12.35
N ARG A 186 3.29 27.01 -11.88
CA ARG A 186 3.00 25.68 -12.44
C ARG A 186 2.22 24.83 -11.43
N GLN A 187 1.14 24.17 -11.89
CA GLN A 187 0.31 23.30 -11.04
C GLN A 187 0.94 21.92 -10.77
N SER A 188 2.00 21.56 -11.49
CA SER A 188 2.74 20.31 -11.32
C SER A 188 4.15 20.44 -11.91
N LEU A 189 5.12 19.74 -11.30
CA LEU A 189 6.49 19.63 -11.81
C LEU A 189 6.63 18.54 -12.89
N ILE A 190 5.54 17.80 -13.17
CA ILE A 190 5.49 16.59 -14.03
C ILE A 190 4.44 16.78 -15.13
N VAL A 191 4.40 17.96 -15.75
CA VAL A 191 3.85 18.11 -17.10
C VAL A 191 4.91 18.89 -17.88
N LEU A 192 5.76 18.13 -18.57
CA LEU A 192 6.49 18.60 -19.72
C LEU A 192 5.59 18.43 -20.94
#